data_AF-R8PZE8-F1
#
_entry.id   AF-R8PZE8-F1
#
_cell.length_a   1.000
_cell.length_b   1.000
_cell.length_c   1.000
_cell.angle_alpha   90.00
_cell.angle_beta   90.00
_cell.angle_gamma   90.00
#
_symmetry.space_group_name_H-M   'P 1'
#
loop_
_entity.id
_entity.type
_entity.pdbx_description
1 polymer ?
#
loop_
_entity_poly.entity_id
_entity_poly.type
_entity_poly.pdbx_seq_one_letter_code
_entity_poly.pdbx_strand_id
1 'polypeptide(L)'
;MTEPLFFAPVFKERIWGGTKLTSFGYEIPSEQTGECWAFAAHQNGQSVVKSGKYKGLSLGQLWNNHRELFGNIEGDRFPLLTKILDANRDLSVQVHPNDEYARINENGELGKTECWYVIDCKEDAEIIYGHHAKTKDELVDMVEQGEWDKLLQRVKVKPGDFFFVPSGTVHAIGEGILILETQQNSDTTYRLYDYNRRDSEGELRELHLEKSIEVIETPFVSDQRTVQYEKIEDLHVTRFMECSYFSVRKWELDGVVNLTQKSPFLLVSVIDGEGELVHGTEKYSFEQGDHLILPSDFGEYRIVGRAEFIIASV
;
A
#
# COMPACT_ATOMS: atom_id res chain seq x y z
N MET A 1 11.98 -27.62 4.41
CA MET A 1 10.87 -27.25 3.51
C MET A 1 10.48 -25.83 3.90
N THR A 2 10.36 -24.94 2.92
CA THR A 2 10.03 -23.53 3.12
C THR A 2 8.53 -23.41 3.44
N GLU A 3 8.16 -22.58 4.42
CA GLU A 3 6.77 -22.39 4.86
C GLU A 3 6.28 -20.98 4.50
N PRO A 4 4.96 -20.76 4.26
CA PRO A 4 4.42 -19.42 4.17
C PRO A 4 4.54 -18.71 5.52
N LEU A 5 4.88 -17.42 5.50
CA LEU A 5 5.07 -16.63 6.72
C LEU A 5 3.86 -15.73 6.92
N PHE A 6 3.02 -16.04 7.91
CA PHE A 6 1.87 -15.21 8.26
C PHE A 6 2.27 -14.10 9.23
N PHE A 7 1.76 -12.89 9.00
CA PHE A 7 2.09 -11.71 9.78
C PHE A 7 0.91 -11.21 10.60
N ALA A 8 1.20 -10.75 11.82
CA ALA A 8 0.33 -9.85 12.57
C ALA A 8 0.64 -8.40 12.14
N PRO A 9 -0.37 -7.63 11.71
CA PRO A 9 -0.18 -6.24 11.30
C PRO A 9 0.06 -5.31 12.48
N VAL A 10 0.47 -4.07 12.18
CA VAL A 10 0.56 -2.97 13.15
C VAL A 10 -0.49 -1.90 12.82
N PHE A 11 -1.29 -1.49 13.80
CA PHE A 11 -2.31 -0.47 13.60
C PHE A 11 -1.82 0.93 13.98
N LYS A 12 -2.28 1.95 13.24
CA LYS A 12 -2.00 3.35 13.51
C LYS A 12 -3.27 4.17 13.59
N GLU A 13 -3.38 4.93 14.68
CA GLU A 13 -4.42 5.95 14.81
C GLU A 13 -4.12 7.16 13.93
N ARG A 14 -5.19 7.73 13.39
CA ARG A 14 -5.18 8.91 12.53
C ARG A 14 -6.43 9.73 12.79
N ILE A 15 -6.31 11.06 12.75
CA ILE A 15 -7.45 11.99 12.91
C ILE A 15 -8.58 11.77 11.89
N TRP A 16 -8.26 11.08 10.78
CA TRP A 16 -9.17 10.74 9.69
C TRP A 16 -9.61 9.27 9.73
N GLY A 17 -9.10 8.48 10.68
CA GLY A 17 -9.35 7.05 10.77
C GLY A 17 -10.75 6.71 11.27
N GLY A 18 -11.09 5.42 11.18
CA GLY A 18 -12.41 4.89 11.53
C GLY A 18 -12.32 3.50 12.14
N THR A 19 -13.37 2.72 11.89
CA THR A 19 -13.55 1.36 12.42
C THR A 19 -13.71 0.30 11.35
N LYS A 20 -13.65 0.66 10.05
CA LYS A 20 -13.95 -0.26 8.94
C LYS A 20 -12.94 -1.39 8.85
N LEU A 21 -11.73 -1.22 9.39
CA LEU A 21 -10.73 -2.27 9.55
C LEU A 21 -11.24 -3.48 10.37
N THR A 22 -12.23 -3.31 11.26
CA THR A 22 -12.85 -4.44 11.98
C THR A 22 -13.57 -5.43 11.06
N SER A 23 -13.95 -5.02 9.84
CA SER A 23 -14.56 -5.92 8.85
C SER A 23 -13.62 -7.04 8.38
N PHE A 24 -12.30 -6.88 8.55
CA PHE A 24 -11.29 -7.91 8.31
C PHE A 24 -11.02 -8.80 9.53
N GLY A 25 -11.85 -8.71 10.58
CA GLY A 25 -11.63 -9.43 11.84
C GLY A 25 -10.50 -8.85 12.70
N TYR A 26 -10.01 -7.64 12.40
CA TYR A 26 -8.96 -7.01 13.18
C TYR A 26 -9.44 -6.48 14.53
N GLU A 27 -8.63 -6.69 15.57
CA GLU A 27 -8.72 -5.96 16.83
C GLU A 27 -8.00 -4.62 16.69
N ILE A 28 -8.77 -3.54 16.54
CA ILE A 28 -8.22 -2.19 16.36
C ILE A 28 -8.06 -1.45 17.70
N PRO A 29 -7.03 -0.58 17.85
CA PRO A 29 -6.75 0.10 19.12
C PRO A 29 -7.77 1.17 19.50
N SER A 30 -8.48 1.76 18.53
CA SER A 30 -9.52 2.75 18.77
C SER A 30 -10.43 2.98 17.57
N GLU A 31 -11.49 3.77 17.77
CA GLU A 31 -12.44 4.22 16.75
C GLU A 31 -11.83 5.17 15.70
N GLN A 32 -10.55 5.55 15.85
CA GLN A 32 -9.79 6.41 14.94
C GLN A 32 -8.63 5.66 14.28
N THR A 33 -8.76 4.35 14.12
CA THR A 33 -7.70 3.55 13.49
C THR A 33 -7.75 3.75 11.98
N GLY A 34 -6.77 4.48 11.45
CA GLY A 34 -6.74 4.84 10.03
C GLY A 34 -5.90 3.90 9.17
N GLU A 35 -4.88 3.26 9.74
CA GLU A 35 -3.97 2.42 8.97
C GLU A 35 -3.74 1.06 9.64
N CYS A 36 -3.82 0.00 8.83
CA CYS A 36 -3.29 -1.33 9.12
C CYS A 36 -2.01 -1.50 8.30
N TRP A 37 -0.85 -1.56 8.96
CA TRP A 37 0.42 -1.86 8.32
C TRP A 37 0.58 -3.37 8.24
N ALA A 38 0.14 -3.94 7.11
CA ALA A 38 0.11 -5.36 6.81
C ALA A 38 1.52 -5.96 6.72
N PHE A 39 2.34 -5.41 5.82
CA PHE A 39 3.75 -5.74 5.69
C PHE A 39 4.56 -4.48 5.94
N ALA A 40 5.18 -4.40 7.12
CA ALA A 40 6.03 -3.28 7.48
C ALA A 40 7.35 -3.73 8.08
N ALA A 41 8.43 -3.12 7.63
CA ALA A 41 9.77 -3.25 8.17
C ALA A 41 10.39 -1.86 8.40
N HIS A 42 9.55 -0.88 8.68
CA HIS A 42 9.96 0.50 8.93
C HIS A 42 10.22 0.69 10.43
N GLN A 43 11.06 1.66 10.80
CA GLN A 43 11.35 1.94 12.22
C GLN A 43 10.11 2.38 13.01
N ASN A 44 9.14 3.02 12.32
CA ASN A 44 7.89 3.49 12.94
C ASN A 44 6.88 2.36 13.19
N GLY A 45 7.11 1.15 12.67
CA GLY A 45 6.22 0.01 12.85
C GLY A 45 6.69 -1.18 12.05
N GLN A 46 6.73 -2.36 12.68
CA GLN A 46 7.12 -3.59 12.02
C GLN A 46 6.11 -4.70 12.25
N SER A 47 5.68 -5.34 11.17
CA SER A 47 4.84 -6.54 11.23
C SER A 47 5.66 -7.70 11.79
N VAL A 48 5.00 -8.58 12.53
CA VAL A 48 5.65 -9.70 13.23
C VAL A 48 5.06 -11.02 12.76
N VAL A 49 5.90 -12.04 12.56
CA VAL A 49 5.44 -13.37 12.19
C VAL A 49 4.59 -13.97 13.32
N LYS A 50 3.35 -14.37 13.02
CA LYS A 50 2.39 -14.86 14.03
C LYS A 50 2.45 -16.37 14.30
N SER A 51 3.03 -17.15 13.40
CA SER A 51 3.07 -18.63 13.48
C SER A 51 4.33 -19.23 12.85
N GLY A 52 4.51 -20.55 12.99
CA GLY A 52 5.62 -21.28 12.37
C GLY A 52 6.97 -21.09 13.05
N LYS A 53 8.03 -21.49 12.34
CA LYS A 53 9.44 -21.49 12.78
C LYS A 53 9.95 -20.11 13.16
N TYR A 54 9.46 -19.08 12.47
CA TYR A 54 9.93 -17.70 12.62
C TYR A 54 9.04 -16.84 13.52
N LYS A 55 8.07 -17.45 14.22
CA LYS A 55 7.14 -16.75 15.10
C LYS A 55 7.86 -15.79 16.06
N GLY A 56 7.36 -14.56 16.14
CA GLY A 56 7.88 -13.51 17.02
C GLY A 56 9.02 -12.68 16.41
N LEU A 57 9.57 -13.07 15.27
CA LEU A 57 10.51 -12.22 14.53
C LEU A 57 9.75 -11.15 13.73
N SER A 58 10.29 -9.94 13.70
CA SER A 58 9.78 -8.87 12.83
C SER A 58 10.21 -9.05 11.38
N LEU A 59 9.49 -8.44 10.44
CA LEU A 59 9.86 -8.46 9.03
C LEU A 59 11.27 -7.86 8.79
N GLY A 60 11.65 -6.82 9.53
CA GLY A 60 13.01 -6.28 9.50
C GLY A 60 14.07 -7.25 10.02
N GLN A 61 13.78 -8.02 11.07
CA GLN A 61 14.69 -9.05 11.57
C GLN A 61 14.85 -10.20 10.57
N LEU A 62 13.77 -10.62 9.91
CA LEU A 62 13.85 -11.60 8.81
C LEU A 62 14.71 -11.07 7.68
N TRP A 63 14.50 -9.83 7.25
CA TRP A 63 15.30 -9.23 6.18
C TRP A 63 16.80 -9.22 6.50
N ASN A 64 17.16 -8.91 7.75
CA ASN A 64 18.57 -8.79 8.15
C ASN A 64 19.24 -10.14 8.42
N ASN A 65 18.50 -11.11 8.98
CA ASN A 65 19.10 -12.35 9.49
C ASN A 65 18.73 -13.60 8.66
N HIS A 66 17.73 -13.49 7.78
CA HIS A 66 17.16 -14.58 6.98
C HIS A 66 16.91 -14.13 5.53
N ARG A 67 17.92 -13.48 4.93
CA ARG A 67 17.82 -12.90 3.58
C ARG A 67 17.49 -13.95 2.50
N GLU A 68 17.80 -15.22 2.75
CA GLU A 68 17.45 -16.34 1.87
C GLU A 68 15.94 -16.44 1.61
N LEU A 69 15.10 -16.02 2.57
CA LEU A 69 13.64 -16.01 2.42
C LEU A 69 13.15 -15.04 1.34
N PHE A 70 13.99 -14.07 0.97
CA PHE A 70 13.69 -13.02 0.00
C PHE A 70 14.54 -13.14 -1.27
N GLY A 71 15.11 -14.32 -1.53
CA GLY A 71 15.87 -14.59 -2.75
C GLY A 71 17.24 -13.94 -2.78
N ASN A 72 17.80 -13.59 -1.61
CA ASN A 72 19.11 -12.94 -1.50
C ASN A 72 19.21 -11.59 -2.23
N ILE A 73 18.08 -10.89 -2.41
CA ILE A 73 18.08 -9.57 -3.04
C ILE A 73 18.90 -8.56 -2.24
N GLU A 74 19.60 -7.69 -2.94
CA GLU A 74 20.42 -6.63 -2.34
C GLU A 74 19.53 -5.53 -1.73
N GLY A 75 20.09 -4.79 -0.76
CA GLY A 75 19.40 -3.70 -0.07
C GLY A 75 19.69 -3.68 1.42
N ASP A 76 19.71 -2.47 1.99
CA ASP A 76 19.96 -2.20 3.42
C ASP A 76 18.70 -2.45 4.27
N ARG A 77 17.51 -2.36 3.68
CA ARG A 77 16.20 -2.57 4.31
C ARG A 77 15.23 -3.29 3.37
N PHE A 78 14.19 -3.88 3.94
CA PHE A 78 13.12 -4.51 3.15
C PHE A 78 12.47 -3.44 2.25
N PRO A 79 12.19 -3.74 0.97
CA PRO A 79 11.97 -2.70 -0.03
C PRO A 79 10.56 -2.09 -0.02
N LEU A 80 9.56 -2.80 0.48
CA LEU A 80 8.15 -2.41 0.35
C LEU A 80 7.47 -2.19 1.71
N LEU A 81 6.37 -1.45 1.68
CA LEU A 81 5.40 -1.30 2.75
C LEU A 81 4.01 -1.50 2.16
N THR A 82 3.20 -2.33 2.79
CA THR A 82 1.82 -2.57 2.38
C THR A 82 0.89 -2.22 3.52
N LYS A 83 -0.15 -1.44 3.20
CA LYS A 83 -1.12 -0.95 4.19
C LYS A 83 -2.55 -1.16 3.70
N ILE A 84 -3.48 -1.27 4.63
CA ILE A 84 -4.90 -1.02 4.39
C ILE A 84 -5.26 0.28 5.10
N LEU A 85 -5.86 1.23 4.37
CA LEU A 85 -6.22 2.55 4.89
C LEU A 85 -7.75 2.67 4.96
N ASP A 86 -8.26 3.03 6.14
CA ASP A 86 -9.67 3.36 6.38
C ASP A 86 -9.84 4.88 6.48
N ALA A 87 -10.14 5.51 5.34
CA ALA A 87 -10.34 6.96 5.25
C ALA A 87 -11.77 7.33 5.67
N ASN A 88 -12.06 7.36 6.97
CA ASN A 88 -13.36 7.81 7.50
C ASN A 88 -13.58 9.33 7.36
N ARG A 89 -12.52 10.09 7.04
CA ARG A 89 -12.52 11.49 6.61
C ARG A 89 -11.42 11.70 5.57
N ASP A 90 -11.45 12.83 4.86
CA ASP A 90 -10.41 13.14 3.86
C ASP A 90 -9.00 13.07 4.45
N LEU A 91 -8.06 12.42 3.77
CA LEU A 91 -6.65 12.54 4.11
C LEU A 91 -6.12 13.89 3.65
N SER A 92 -4.99 14.31 4.23
CA SER A 92 -4.33 15.52 3.77
C SER A 92 -3.89 15.38 2.31
N VAL A 93 -3.96 16.47 1.57
CA VAL A 93 -3.36 16.56 0.23
C VAL A 93 -1.85 16.57 0.39
N GLN A 94 -1.19 15.67 -0.33
CA GLN A 94 0.22 15.39 -0.12
C GLN A 94 0.94 15.09 -1.44
N VAL A 95 2.26 15.09 -1.34
CA VAL A 95 3.17 14.65 -2.39
C VAL A 95 4.36 13.93 -1.74
N HIS A 96 4.95 13.01 -2.50
CA HIS A 96 6.05 12.17 -2.05
C HIS A 96 7.31 12.42 -2.88
N PRO A 97 8.50 12.51 -2.26
CA PRO A 97 9.75 12.64 -2.99
C PRO A 97 10.15 11.35 -3.70
N ASN A 98 11.00 11.48 -4.71
CA ASN A 98 11.75 10.36 -5.29
C ASN A 98 12.95 9.97 -4.39
N ASP A 99 13.64 8.89 -4.73
CA ASP A 99 14.74 8.36 -3.91
C ASP A 99 15.93 9.33 -3.81
N GLU A 100 16.23 10.07 -4.87
CA GLU A 100 17.35 11.03 -4.87
C GLU A 100 17.09 12.17 -3.89
N TYR A 101 15.90 12.77 -3.95
CA TYR A 101 15.51 13.87 -3.08
C TYR A 101 15.37 13.40 -1.63
N ALA A 102 14.71 12.27 -1.39
CA ALA A 102 14.53 11.71 -0.05
C ALA A 102 15.87 11.38 0.61
N ARG A 103 16.81 10.77 -0.12
CA ARG A 103 18.13 10.43 0.42
C ARG A 103 18.91 11.66 0.90
N ILE A 104 18.80 12.78 0.19
CA ILE A 104 19.50 14.04 0.52
C ILE A 104 18.78 14.78 1.66
N ASN A 105 17.45 14.85 1.63
CA ASN A 105 16.67 15.76 2.48
C ASN A 105 16.01 15.09 3.69
N GLU A 106 15.98 13.76 3.73
CA GLU A 106 15.27 12.95 4.74
C GLU A 106 16.19 11.89 5.37
N ASN A 107 17.45 12.24 5.64
CA ASN A 107 18.39 11.39 6.39
C ASN A 107 18.62 9.99 5.77
N GLY A 108 18.63 9.88 4.44
CA GLY A 108 18.84 8.60 3.76
C GLY A 108 17.57 7.73 3.64
N GLU A 109 16.38 8.31 3.78
CA GLU A 109 15.12 7.62 3.52
C GLU A 109 14.97 7.26 2.03
N LEU A 110 14.15 6.24 1.76
CA LEU A 110 13.69 5.94 0.40
C LEU A 110 12.66 6.99 -0.05
N GLY A 111 12.56 7.19 -1.36
CA GLY A 111 11.42 7.89 -1.94
C GLY A 111 10.14 7.09 -1.71
N LYS A 112 9.01 7.65 -2.11
CA LYS A 112 7.70 7.00 -1.90
C LYS A 112 6.85 7.04 -3.16
N THR A 113 7.19 6.15 -4.09
CA THR A 113 6.27 5.70 -5.15
C THR A 113 5.33 4.66 -4.57
N GLU A 114 4.05 4.76 -4.91
CA GLU A 114 2.99 3.90 -4.38
C GLU A 114 1.92 3.57 -5.41
N CYS A 115 0.97 2.74 -5.02
CA CYS A 115 -0.26 2.50 -5.75
C CYS A 115 -1.39 2.11 -4.80
N TRP A 116 -2.62 2.33 -5.24
CA TRP A 116 -3.83 2.05 -4.49
C TRP A 116 -4.74 1.11 -5.26
N TYR A 117 -5.22 0.08 -4.58
CA TYR A 117 -6.37 -0.70 -5.00
C TYR A 117 -7.55 -0.31 -4.10
N VAL A 118 -8.65 0.15 -4.70
CA VAL A 118 -9.87 0.50 -3.96
C VAL A 118 -10.61 -0.79 -3.60
N ILE A 119 -10.51 -1.20 -2.33
CA ILE A 119 -11.21 -2.39 -1.83
C ILE A 119 -12.71 -2.11 -1.80
N ASP A 120 -13.08 -0.99 -1.19
CA ASP A 120 -14.47 -0.56 -1.06
C ASP A 120 -14.56 0.96 -0.90
N CYS A 121 -15.68 1.57 -1.27
CA CYS A 121 -15.90 3.00 -1.04
C CYS A 121 -17.39 3.35 -0.99
N LYS A 122 -17.71 4.51 -0.39
CA LYS A 122 -19.07 5.08 -0.48
C LYS A 122 -19.41 5.45 -1.94
N GLU A 123 -20.71 5.54 -2.23
CA GLU A 123 -21.18 6.06 -3.51
C GLU A 123 -20.65 7.49 -3.72
N ASP A 124 -20.24 7.81 -4.95
CA ASP A 124 -19.64 9.09 -5.34
C ASP A 124 -18.37 9.47 -4.56
N ALA A 125 -17.68 8.51 -3.94
CA ALA A 125 -16.38 8.77 -3.34
C ALA A 125 -15.37 9.28 -4.37
N GLU A 126 -14.51 10.21 -3.95
CA GLU A 126 -13.51 10.84 -4.80
C GLU A 126 -12.12 10.77 -4.15
N ILE A 127 -11.10 10.66 -4.98
CA ILE A 127 -9.71 10.92 -4.59
C ILE A 127 -9.25 12.23 -5.23
N ILE A 128 -8.22 12.84 -4.65
CA ILE A 128 -7.42 13.85 -5.34
C ILE A 128 -6.28 13.11 -6.04
N TYR A 129 -6.12 13.34 -7.34
CA TYR A 129 -5.08 12.70 -8.14
C TYR A 129 -4.63 13.62 -9.26
N GLY A 130 -3.51 14.32 -9.02
CA GLY A 130 -2.94 15.32 -9.90
C GLY A 130 -3.41 16.75 -9.63
N HIS A 131 -2.95 17.66 -10.49
CA HIS A 131 -3.26 19.09 -10.41
C HIS A 131 -3.44 19.71 -11.80
N HIS A 132 -4.08 20.88 -11.89
CA HIS A 132 -4.41 21.55 -13.16
C HIS A 132 -3.32 22.48 -13.69
N ALA A 133 -2.42 22.97 -12.82
CA ALA A 133 -1.34 23.89 -13.20
C ALA A 133 -0.46 23.34 -14.34
N LYS A 134 -0.12 24.21 -15.29
CA LYS A 134 0.65 23.90 -16.51
C LYS A 134 2.13 24.20 -16.37
N THR A 135 2.49 25.12 -15.49
CA THR A 135 3.87 25.50 -15.20
C THR A 135 4.12 25.52 -13.70
N LYS A 136 5.40 25.50 -13.32
CA LYS A 136 5.82 25.58 -11.92
C LYS A 136 5.36 26.89 -11.27
N ASP A 137 5.47 28.00 -11.99
CA ASP A 137 5.04 29.32 -11.50
C ASP A 137 3.52 29.33 -11.22
N GLU A 138 2.70 28.77 -12.13
CA GLU A 138 1.26 28.66 -11.92
C GLU A 138 0.92 27.78 -10.70
N LEU A 139 1.65 26.68 -10.49
CA LEU A 139 1.51 25.83 -9.31
C LEU A 139 1.78 26.63 -8.03
N VAL A 140 2.90 27.35 -7.98
CA VAL A 140 3.30 28.17 -6.81
C VAL A 140 2.25 29.24 -6.53
N ASP A 141 1.85 29.99 -7.55
CA ASP A 141 0.85 31.06 -7.43
C ASP A 141 -0.48 30.53 -6.85
N MET A 142 -0.97 29.39 -7.34
CA MET A 142 -2.21 28.78 -6.86
C MET A 142 -2.10 28.25 -5.43
N VAL A 143 -0.95 27.68 -5.05
CA VAL A 143 -0.67 27.19 -3.69
C VAL A 143 -0.63 28.35 -2.70
N GLU A 144 0.10 29.42 -3.01
CA GLU A 144 0.24 30.60 -2.15
C GLU A 144 -1.09 31.33 -1.93
N GLN A 145 -1.93 31.37 -2.97
CA GLN A 145 -3.27 31.96 -2.90
C GLN A 145 -4.32 31.03 -2.29
N GLY A 146 -3.99 29.76 -2.03
CA GLY A 146 -4.91 28.76 -1.49
C GLY A 146 -6.06 28.40 -2.45
N GLU A 147 -5.82 28.45 -3.76
CA GLU A 147 -6.83 28.17 -4.79
C GLU A 147 -7.03 26.65 -5.03
N TRP A 148 -7.19 25.88 -3.95
CA TRP A 148 -7.21 24.41 -3.97
C TRP A 148 -8.25 23.81 -4.92
N ASP A 149 -9.45 24.39 -4.99
CA ASP A 149 -10.51 23.89 -5.88
C ASP A 149 -10.21 24.09 -7.37
N LYS A 150 -9.36 25.07 -7.71
CA LYS A 150 -8.88 25.26 -9.09
C LYS A 150 -7.64 24.43 -9.38
N LEU A 151 -6.79 24.23 -8.36
CA LEU A 151 -5.54 23.53 -8.50
C LEU A 151 -5.73 22.01 -8.56
N LEU A 152 -6.52 21.42 -7.66
CA LEU A 152 -6.54 19.98 -7.42
C LEU A 152 -7.50 19.25 -8.37
N GLN A 153 -7.05 18.11 -8.91
CA GLN A 153 -7.88 17.25 -9.74
C GLN A 153 -8.61 16.22 -8.86
N ARG A 154 -9.94 16.20 -8.90
CA ARG A 154 -10.77 15.19 -8.23
C ARG A 154 -11.21 14.11 -9.21
N VAL A 155 -11.14 12.86 -8.78
CA VAL A 155 -11.48 11.68 -9.59
C VAL A 155 -12.43 10.79 -8.78
N LYS A 156 -13.60 10.50 -9.34
CA LYS A 156 -14.53 9.53 -8.75
C LYS A 156 -13.95 8.12 -8.80
N VAL A 157 -14.16 7.37 -7.73
CA VAL A 157 -13.70 5.99 -7.60
C VAL A 157 -14.84 5.03 -7.29
N LYS A 158 -14.61 3.75 -7.58
CA LYS A 158 -15.48 2.64 -7.21
C LYS A 158 -14.64 1.43 -6.76
N PRO A 159 -15.23 0.44 -6.07
CA PRO A 159 -14.52 -0.79 -5.73
C PRO A 159 -13.92 -1.46 -6.97
N GLY A 160 -12.68 -1.92 -6.83
CA GLY A 160 -11.90 -2.54 -7.91
C GLY A 160 -11.08 -1.57 -8.77
N ASP A 161 -11.25 -0.24 -8.62
CA ASP A 161 -10.39 0.72 -9.29
C ASP A 161 -8.94 0.64 -8.76
N PHE A 162 -7.99 0.96 -9.64
CA PHE A 162 -6.56 0.92 -9.33
C PHE A 162 -5.87 2.20 -9.79
N PHE A 163 -5.03 2.77 -8.94
CA PHE A 163 -4.27 3.99 -9.21
C PHE A 163 -2.79 3.78 -8.92
N PHE A 164 -1.94 4.01 -9.92
CA PHE A 164 -0.49 4.12 -9.69
C PHE A 164 -0.14 5.56 -9.33
N VAL A 165 0.65 5.77 -8.28
CA VAL A 165 0.99 7.09 -7.75
C VAL A 165 2.52 7.22 -7.74
N PRO A 166 3.13 7.65 -8.86
CA PRO A 166 4.56 7.91 -8.90
C PRO A 166 4.94 9.06 -7.95
N SER A 167 6.14 9.02 -7.37
CA SER A 167 6.68 10.14 -6.60
C SER A 167 6.57 11.46 -7.39
N GLY A 168 6.22 12.54 -6.70
CA GLY A 168 5.97 13.86 -7.28
C GLY A 168 4.52 14.10 -7.73
N THR A 169 3.65 13.09 -7.65
CA THR A 169 2.21 13.25 -7.91
C THR A 169 1.50 13.87 -6.70
N VAL A 170 0.78 14.98 -6.90
CA VAL A 170 -0.14 15.52 -5.88
C VAL A 170 -1.33 14.60 -5.72
N HIS A 171 -1.64 14.16 -4.51
CA HIS A 171 -2.73 13.21 -4.30
C HIS A 171 -3.32 13.29 -2.88
N ALA A 172 -4.52 12.73 -2.71
CA ALA A 172 -5.16 12.51 -1.40
C ALA A 172 -6.26 11.46 -1.52
N ILE A 173 -6.46 10.66 -0.47
CA ILE A 173 -7.59 9.74 -0.37
C ILE A 173 -8.75 10.48 0.28
N GLY A 174 -9.91 10.52 -0.39
CA GLY A 174 -11.11 11.16 0.15
C GLY A 174 -11.85 10.31 1.16
N GLU A 175 -12.79 10.95 1.85
CA GLU A 175 -13.67 10.33 2.82
C GLU A 175 -14.44 9.12 2.26
N GLY A 176 -14.60 8.09 3.09
CA GLY A 176 -15.41 6.91 2.86
C GLY A 176 -14.75 5.87 1.96
N ILE A 177 -13.42 5.92 1.80
CA ILE A 177 -12.65 5.02 0.94
C ILE A 177 -11.83 4.06 1.80
N LEU A 178 -11.89 2.77 1.47
CA LEU A 178 -11.05 1.72 1.99
C LEU A 178 -10.11 1.25 0.86
N ILE A 179 -8.81 1.44 1.04
CA ILE A 179 -7.81 1.03 0.03
C ILE A 179 -6.80 0.04 0.58
N LEU A 180 -6.21 -0.75 -0.32
CA LEU A 180 -4.91 -1.38 -0.10
C LEU A 180 -3.85 -0.57 -0.83
N GLU A 181 -2.90 -0.04 -0.07
CA GLU A 181 -1.74 0.70 -0.55
C GLU A 181 -0.51 -0.20 -0.59
N THR A 182 0.15 -0.28 -1.75
CA THR A 182 1.50 -0.86 -1.87
C THR A 182 2.46 0.24 -2.25
N GLN A 183 3.53 0.39 -1.47
CA GLN A 183 4.48 1.49 -1.61
C GLN A 183 5.91 1.02 -1.35
N GLN A 184 6.90 1.84 -1.72
CA GLN A 184 8.25 1.70 -1.20
C GLN A 184 8.24 1.79 0.34
N ASN A 185 9.20 1.18 1.02
CA ASN A 185 9.32 1.20 2.48
C ASN A 185 9.82 2.57 3.00
N SER A 186 8.96 3.58 2.90
CA SER A 186 9.18 4.97 3.29
C SER A 186 7.94 5.52 3.99
N ASP A 187 8.13 6.32 5.03
CA ASP A 187 7.05 7.05 5.71
C ASP A 187 7.12 8.57 5.43
N THR A 188 7.94 8.99 4.45
CA THR A 188 8.10 10.40 4.09
C THR A 188 6.87 10.94 3.37
N THR A 189 6.30 11.99 3.92
CA THR A 189 5.12 12.67 3.37
C THR A 189 5.26 14.18 3.46
N TYR A 190 5.18 14.87 2.33
CA TYR A 190 5.08 16.33 2.32
C TYR A 190 3.63 16.74 2.17
N ARG A 191 3.11 17.36 3.23
CA ARG A 191 1.73 17.81 3.29
C ARG A 191 1.58 19.17 2.62
N LEU A 192 0.74 19.24 1.60
CA LEU A 192 0.43 20.46 0.87
C LEU A 192 -0.77 21.19 1.48
N TYR A 193 -1.83 20.45 1.84
CA TYR A 193 -3.05 21.03 2.38
C TYR A 193 -3.77 20.06 3.33
N ASP A 194 -4.33 20.58 4.42
CA ASP A 194 -4.98 19.76 5.46
C ASP A 194 -6.38 20.24 5.89
N TYR A 195 -7.04 21.04 5.06
CA TYR A 195 -8.37 21.56 5.36
C TYR A 195 -8.45 22.40 6.65
N ASN A 196 -7.32 22.97 7.08
CA ASN A 196 -7.19 23.73 8.33
C ASN A 196 -7.72 22.97 9.56
N ARG A 197 -7.62 21.64 9.54
CA ARG A 197 -8.07 20.78 10.63
C ARG A 197 -7.13 20.89 11.82
N ARG A 198 -7.73 20.83 13.00
CA ARG A 198 -7.01 20.80 14.27
C ARG A 198 -6.97 19.37 14.81
N ASP A 199 -5.86 19.01 15.42
CA ASP A 199 -5.70 17.75 16.13
C ASP A 199 -6.43 17.76 17.49
N SER A 200 -6.22 16.70 18.29
CA SER A 200 -6.80 16.56 19.62
C SER A 200 -6.29 17.58 20.64
N GLU A 201 -5.12 18.19 20.39
CA GLU A 201 -4.54 19.25 21.22
C GLU A 201 -5.00 20.65 20.76
N GLY A 202 -5.68 20.72 19.61
CA GLY A 202 -6.20 21.95 19.05
C GLY A 202 -5.22 22.63 18.09
N GLU A 203 -4.12 22.00 17.72
CA GLU A 203 -3.08 22.56 16.85
C GLU A 203 -3.30 22.19 15.38
N LEU A 204 -2.84 23.06 14.48
CA LEU A 204 -2.82 22.75 13.04
C LEU A 204 -1.66 21.79 12.75
N ARG A 205 -1.90 20.77 11.94
CA ARG A 205 -0.82 19.88 11.50
C ARG A 205 0.13 20.61 10.56
N GLU A 206 1.40 20.25 10.66
CA GLU A 206 2.47 20.82 9.85
C GLU A 206 2.22 20.63 8.34
N LEU A 207 2.40 21.72 7.59
CA LEU A 207 2.45 21.76 6.14
C LEU A 207 3.91 21.90 5.70
N HIS A 208 4.25 21.27 4.59
CA HIS A 208 5.61 21.23 4.04
C HIS A 208 5.62 21.90 2.68
N LEU A 209 5.13 23.15 2.59
CA LEU A 209 4.83 23.80 1.30
C LEU A 209 6.05 23.90 0.39
N GLU A 210 7.19 24.37 0.91
CA GLU A 210 8.43 24.51 0.15
C GLU A 210 8.89 23.16 -0.43
N LYS A 211 9.06 22.15 0.43
CA LYS A 211 9.42 20.79 -0.01
C LYS A 211 8.40 20.17 -0.96
N SER A 212 7.10 20.40 -0.72
CA SER A 212 6.03 19.92 -1.59
C SER A 212 6.19 20.52 -2.98
N ILE A 213 6.32 21.86 -3.06
CA ILE A 213 6.53 22.56 -4.32
C ILE A 213 7.77 22.00 -5.00
N GLU A 214 8.91 21.82 -4.32
CA GLU A 214 10.14 21.32 -4.95
C GLU A 214 9.96 19.97 -5.66
N VAL A 215 9.21 19.04 -5.05
CA VAL A 215 9.09 17.66 -5.59
C VAL A 215 7.89 17.42 -6.49
N ILE A 216 6.92 18.34 -6.56
CA ILE A 216 5.77 18.17 -7.46
C ILE A 216 6.24 18.19 -8.93
N GLU A 217 5.88 17.14 -9.66
CA GLU A 217 6.07 17.06 -11.11
C GLU A 217 5.02 17.91 -11.81
N THR A 218 5.47 18.86 -12.65
CA THR A 218 4.59 19.85 -13.30
C THR A 218 4.96 20.04 -14.77
N PRO A 219 4.01 19.91 -15.71
CA PRO A 219 2.58 19.63 -15.51
C PRO A 219 2.31 18.19 -15.08
N PHE A 220 1.20 17.97 -14.36
CA PHE A 220 0.73 16.63 -14.09
C PHE A 220 0.34 15.91 -15.39
N VAL A 221 0.83 14.67 -15.54
CA VAL A 221 0.48 13.76 -16.62
C VAL A 221 -0.08 12.49 -15.99
N SER A 222 -1.36 12.21 -16.25
CA SER A 222 -1.99 10.97 -15.79
C SER A 222 -1.30 9.78 -16.42
N ASP A 223 -0.95 8.79 -15.60
CA ASP A 223 -0.44 7.52 -16.10
C ASP A 223 -1.60 6.70 -16.68
N GLN A 224 -1.47 6.26 -17.93
CA GLN A 224 -2.44 5.41 -18.61
C GLN A 224 -1.81 4.05 -18.85
N ARG A 225 -1.83 3.19 -17.82
CA ARG A 225 -1.30 1.83 -17.90
C ARG A 225 -2.34 0.87 -18.48
N THR A 226 -1.84 -0.08 -19.28
CA THR A 226 -2.65 -1.17 -19.78
C THR A 226 -2.73 -2.28 -18.73
N VAL A 227 -3.94 -2.53 -18.23
CA VAL A 227 -4.24 -3.67 -17.36
C VAL A 227 -4.30 -4.95 -18.21
N GLN A 228 -3.69 -6.03 -17.72
CA GLN A 228 -3.70 -7.32 -18.40
C GLN A 228 -4.48 -8.36 -17.60
N TYR A 229 -5.22 -9.21 -18.31
CA TYR A 229 -6.04 -10.26 -17.72
C TYR A 229 -5.55 -11.64 -18.16
N GLU A 230 -5.54 -12.57 -17.23
CA GLU A 230 -5.17 -13.97 -17.47
C GLU A 230 -6.10 -14.88 -16.66
N LYS A 231 -6.35 -16.09 -17.15
CA LYS A 231 -7.00 -17.16 -16.40
C LYS A 231 -6.08 -18.37 -16.32
N ILE A 232 -5.87 -18.87 -15.10
CA ILE A 232 -5.05 -20.05 -14.81
C ILE A 232 -5.93 -21.01 -14.00
N GLU A 233 -6.38 -22.11 -14.60
CA GLU A 233 -7.34 -23.03 -13.95
C GLU A 233 -8.57 -22.25 -13.43
N ASP A 234 -8.88 -22.31 -12.13
CA ASP A 234 -9.99 -21.58 -11.49
C ASP A 234 -9.60 -20.17 -11.01
N LEU A 235 -8.38 -19.72 -11.26
CA LEU A 235 -7.86 -18.41 -10.87
C LEU A 235 -7.98 -17.39 -12.00
N HIS A 236 -8.63 -16.26 -11.71
CA HIS A 236 -8.58 -15.07 -12.54
C HIS A 236 -7.49 -14.12 -12.01
N VAL A 237 -6.61 -13.66 -12.91
CA VAL A 237 -5.47 -12.79 -12.58
C VAL A 237 -5.62 -11.48 -13.34
N THR A 238 -5.67 -10.37 -12.59
CA THR A 238 -5.61 -9.01 -13.13
C THR A 238 -4.25 -8.41 -12.78
N ARG A 239 -3.39 -8.15 -13.78
CA ARG A 239 -2.12 -7.46 -13.60
C ARG A 239 -2.33 -5.97 -13.79
N PHE A 240 -2.24 -5.22 -12.69
CA PHE A 240 -2.46 -3.78 -12.72
C PHE A 240 -1.24 -3.04 -13.24
N MET A 241 -0.05 -3.41 -12.76
CA MET A 241 1.17 -2.67 -13.07
C MET A 241 2.46 -3.44 -12.77
N GLU A 242 3.51 -3.01 -13.45
CA GLU A 242 4.92 -3.30 -13.14
C GLU A 242 5.71 -1.99 -13.26
N CYS A 243 6.61 -1.72 -12.31
CA CYS A 243 7.51 -0.58 -12.31
C CYS A 243 8.89 -1.01 -11.80
N SER A 244 9.84 -0.07 -11.72
CA SER A 244 11.19 -0.36 -11.22
C SER A 244 11.26 -0.82 -9.77
N TYR A 245 10.18 -0.65 -9.00
CA TYR A 245 10.14 -0.91 -7.56
C TYR A 245 9.35 -2.16 -7.21
N PHE A 246 8.24 -2.41 -7.91
CA PHE A 246 7.34 -3.51 -7.60
C PHE A 246 6.39 -3.82 -8.78
N SER A 247 5.72 -4.96 -8.68
CA SER A 247 4.54 -5.33 -9.48
C SER A 247 3.35 -5.57 -8.57
N VAL A 248 2.13 -5.28 -9.06
CA VAL A 248 0.88 -5.54 -8.32
C VAL A 248 -0.16 -6.21 -9.22
N ARG A 249 -0.80 -7.23 -8.68
CA ARG A 249 -1.88 -7.99 -9.33
C ARG A 249 -2.97 -8.39 -8.34
N LYS A 250 -4.20 -8.49 -8.84
CA LYS A 250 -5.33 -9.11 -8.14
C LYS A 250 -5.47 -10.57 -8.56
N TRP A 251 -5.73 -11.42 -7.59
CA TRP A 251 -6.11 -12.82 -7.76
C TRP A 251 -7.54 -13.01 -7.28
N GLU A 252 -8.38 -13.60 -8.11
CA GLU A 252 -9.76 -13.96 -7.79
C GLU A 252 -9.90 -15.46 -8.02
N LEU A 253 -9.98 -16.22 -6.92
CA LEU A 253 -10.07 -17.68 -6.93
C LEU A 253 -11.48 -18.11 -6.54
N ASP A 254 -12.06 -19.04 -7.30
CA ASP A 254 -13.26 -19.79 -6.92
C ASP A 254 -13.09 -21.25 -7.35
N GLY A 255 -12.40 -22.03 -6.52
CA GLY A 255 -12.05 -23.42 -6.81
C GLY A 255 -10.62 -23.76 -6.42
N VAL A 256 -9.85 -24.28 -7.38
CA VAL A 256 -8.49 -24.79 -7.16
C VAL A 256 -7.54 -24.23 -8.20
N VAL A 257 -6.34 -23.82 -7.76
CA VAL A 257 -5.25 -23.46 -8.66
C VAL A 257 -3.92 -24.04 -8.19
N ASN A 258 -3.15 -24.59 -9.13
CA ASN A 258 -1.76 -25.00 -8.94
C ASN A 258 -0.83 -23.93 -9.49
N LEU A 259 0.12 -23.48 -8.67
CA LEU A 259 1.06 -22.40 -9.00
C LEU A 259 2.49 -22.79 -8.64
N THR A 260 3.44 -22.07 -9.22
CA THR A 260 4.85 -22.12 -8.81
C THR A 260 5.28 -20.73 -8.40
N GLN A 261 5.82 -20.59 -7.19
CA GLN A 261 6.45 -19.34 -6.76
C GLN A 261 7.79 -19.23 -7.50
N LYS A 262 7.96 -18.16 -8.28
CA LYS A 262 9.20 -17.88 -9.04
C LYS A 262 9.81 -16.51 -8.75
N SER A 263 9.14 -15.68 -7.95
CA SER A 263 9.62 -14.33 -7.59
C SER A 263 10.58 -14.43 -6.39
N PRO A 264 11.42 -13.41 -6.11
CA PRO A 264 12.22 -13.41 -4.89
C PRO A 264 11.38 -13.62 -3.61
N PHE A 265 10.16 -13.09 -3.60
CA PHE A 265 9.09 -13.40 -2.65
C PHE A 265 7.77 -12.85 -3.20
N LEU A 266 6.64 -13.27 -2.63
CA LEU A 266 5.32 -12.65 -2.86
C LEU A 266 4.77 -12.12 -1.54
N LEU A 267 4.29 -10.88 -1.54
CA LEU A 267 3.44 -10.32 -0.50
C LEU A 267 1.99 -10.63 -0.88
N VAL A 268 1.28 -11.37 -0.03
CA VAL A 268 -0.10 -11.80 -0.28
C VAL A 268 -0.99 -11.21 0.80
N SER A 269 -1.97 -10.40 0.41
CA SER A 269 -3.02 -9.90 1.30
C SER A 269 -4.36 -10.47 0.87
N VAL A 270 -5.01 -11.22 1.75
CA VAL A 270 -6.36 -11.77 1.53
C VAL A 270 -7.37 -10.67 1.83
N ILE A 271 -8.01 -10.13 0.80
CA ILE A 271 -8.93 -8.99 0.95
C ILE A 271 -10.40 -9.43 1.05
N ASP A 272 -10.72 -10.66 0.64
CA ASP A 272 -12.06 -11.27 0.79
C ASP A 272 -11.96 -12.81 0.78
N GLY A 273 -12.90 -13.47 1.43
CA GLY A 273 -13.05 -14.93 1.41
C GLY A 273 -12.05 -15.72 2.25
N GLU A 274 -11.94 -17.01 1.97
CA GLU A 274 -11.17 -17.97 2.77
C GLU A 274 -10.72 -19.18 1.94
N GLY A 275 -9.75 -19.93 2.47
CA GLY A 275 -9.26 -21.15 1.83
C GLY A 275 -8.06 -21.79 2.51
N GLU A 276 -7.39 -22.67 1.77
CA GLU A 276 -6.19 -23.37 2.19
C GLU A 276 -5.10 -23.26 1.13
N LEU A 277 -3.88 -22.91 1.56
CA LEU A 277 -2.66 -23.09 0.80
C LEU A 277 -2.06 -24.45 1.15
N VAL A 278 -1.75 -25.26 0.14
CA VAL A 278 -1.18 -26.60 0.27
C VAL A 278 0.22 -26.61 -0.34
N HIS A 279 1.22 -26.96 0.46
CA HIS A 279 2.61 -27.12 0.01
C HIS A 279 3.14 -28.48 0.48
N GLY A 280 3.39 -29.38 -0.48
CA GLY A 280 3.69 -30.78 -0.18
C GLY A 280 2.52 -31.46 0.55
N THR A 281 2.77 -31.93 1.77
CA THR A 281 1.75 -32.53 2.65
C THR A 281 1.14 -31.54 3.63
N GLU A 282 1.73 -30.34 3.77
CA GLU A 282 1.31 -29.34 4.74
C GLU A 282 0.19 -28.47 4.18
N LYS A 283 -0.70 -28.04 5.08
CA LYS A 283 -1.82 -27.15 4.78
C LYS A 283 -1.79 -25.94 5.70
N TYR A 284 -2.06 -24.78 5.11
CA TYR A 284 -2.09 -23.50 5.79
C TYR A 284 -3.41 -22.81 5.45
N SER A 285 -4.32 -22.75 6.42
CA SER A 285 -5.59 -22.02 6.25
C SER A 285 -5.33 -20.52 6.19
N PHE A 286 -6.14 -19.81 5.42
CA PHE A 286 -6.18 -18.36 5.39
C PHE A 286 -7.62 -17.88 5.30
N GLU A 287 -7.87 -16.68 5.80
CA GLU A 287 -9.16 -15.98 5.71
C GLU A 287 -8.93 -14.49 5.42
N GLN A 288 -10.02 -13.77 5.13
CA GLN A 288 -10.00 -12.32 4.94
C GLN A 288 -9.26 -11.65 6.10
N GLY A 289 -8.35 -10.73 5.75
CA GLY A 289 -7.50 -10.03 6.70
C GLY A 289 -6.15 -10.69 6.95
N ASP A 290 -5.93 -11.92 6.48
CA ASP A 290 -4.61 -12.54 6.54
C ASP A 290 -3.62 -11.90 5.58
N HIS A 291 -2.39 -11.73 6.07
CA HIS A 291 -1.24 -11.29 5.32
C HIS A 291 -0.13 -12.31 5.45
N LEU A 292 0.34 -12.83 4.31
CA LEU A 292 1.41 -13.82 4.27
C LEU A 292 2.46 -13.52 3.20
N ILE A 293 3.70 -13.92 3.49
CA ILE A 293 4.79 -13.94 2.51
C ILE A 293 4.94 -15.37 1.99
N LEU A 294 4.96 -15.53 0.67
CA LEU A 294 5.49 -16.73 0.03
C LEU A 294 6.97 -16.49 -0.29
N PRO A 295 7.89 -17.11 0.47
CA PRO A 295 9.33 -16.83 0.36
C PRO A 295 9.92 -17.34 -0.96
N SER A 296 11.18 -16.98 -1.22
CA SER A 296 11.99 -17.60 -2.26
C SER A 296 12.05 -19.12 -2.07
N ASP A 297 12.22 -19.84 -3.18
CA ASP A 297 12.30 -21.30 -3.20
C ASP A 297 11.10 -21.99 -2.53
N PHE A 298 9.94 -21.33 -2.50
CA PHE A 298 8.70 -21.96 -2.05
C PHE A 298 8.21 -23.03 -3.03
N GLY A 299 8.57 -22.91 -4.32
CA GLY A 299 8.32 -23.96 -5.31
C GLY A 299 6.85 -24.10 -5.69
N GLU A 300 6.42 -25.33 -5.95
CA GLU A 300 5.05 -25.65 -6.35
C GLU A 300 4.12 -25.72 -5.14
N TYR A 301 2.95 -25.07 -5.27
CA TYR A 301 1.91 -25.07 -4.25
C TYR A 301 0.55 -25.01 -4.90
N ARG A 302 -0.48 -25.32 -4.11
CA ARG A 302 -1.87 -25.31 -4.54
C ARG A 302 -2.69 -24.43 -3.61
N ILE A 303 -3.58 -23.61 -4.15
CA ILE A 303 -4.58 -22.87 -3.37
C ILE A 303 -5.94 -23.49 -3.64
N VAL A 304 -6.72 -23.71 -2.58
CA VAL A 304 -8.10 -24.22 -2.64
C VAL A 304 -8.99 -23.26 -1.85
N GLY A 305 -10.09 -22.81 -2.43
CA GLY A 305 -11.06 -21.97 -1.71
C GLY A 305 -11.78 -20.98 -2.61
N ARG A 306 -12.40 -20.00 -1.97
CA ARG A 306 -13.01 -18.86 -2.65
C ARG A 306 -12.55 -17.59 -1.96
N ALA A 307 -11.67 -16.84 -2.64
CA ALA A 307 -11.00 -15.70 -2.05
C ALA A 307 -10.48 -14.72 -3.10
N GLU A 308 -10.34 -13.47 -2.67
CA GLU A 308 -9.68 -12.40 -3.42
C GLU A 308 -8.39 -11.97 -2.72
N PHE A 309 -7.33 -11.78 -3.50
CA PHE A 309 -6.02 -11.39 -2.99
C PHE A 309 -5.47 -10.21 -3.77
N ILE A 310 -4.74 -9.33 -3.08
CA ILE A 310 -3.77 -8.45 -3.72
C ILE A 310 -2.38 -9.01 -3.48
N ILE A 311 -1.65 -9.18 -4.58
CA ILE A 311 -0.30 -9.74 -4.59
C ILE A 311 0.67 -8.65 -5.05
N ALA A 312 1.71 -8.41 -4.26
CA ALA A 312 2.84 -7.58 -4.65
C ALA A 312 4.13 -8.40 -4.70
N SER A 313 5.05 -8.02 -5.60
CA SER A 313 6.42 -8.55 -5.62
C SER A 313 7.38 -7.48 -6.09
N VAL A 314 8.67 -7.68 -5.82
CA VAL A 314 9.77 -6.94 -6.46
C VAL A 314 10.28 -7.66 -7.70
#